data_AF-A0A9D0W025-F1
#
_entry.id   AF-A0A9D0W025-F1
#
_cell.length_a   1.000
_cell.length_b   1.000
_cell.length_c   1.000
_cell.angle_alpha   90.00
_cell.angle_beta   90.00
_cell.angle_gamma   90.00
#
_symmetry.space_group_name_H-M   'P 1'
#
loop_
_entity.id
_entity.type
_entity.pdbx_description
1 polymer ?
#
loop_
_entity_poly.entity_id
_entity_poly.type
_entity_poly.pdbx_seq_one_letter_code
_entity_poly.pdbx_strand_id
1 'polypeptide(L)'
;MDFSVKTGDADKQRSQCVVVGVFSPRRLSPAAERLDKASRGQLTELLKQGDIATDCGSTTLVHQPRGRVQAERILVVGCGKAKDFDARAYNKAAAAAARAVDTGAATEALSYLPELDVEGHSLAWKCRQVILASHDAAYRFDELKSDAKPPKKPLRRLAIGVSDKADAAEARQGVKQGRAVAAGVERARRLGNLPGNICTPAYLADQARDIKATSARLKVKVLDEKDMQKLGMGALLSVARGSRQPAKLISLEYSGGERGDKPVVLVGKGVTFDSGGISLKPGAAMDEMKFDMCGAASVLGTLAAAAELELPLNLVGIVPATENLPDGDASKPGDIVTSMSGQTIEILNTDAEGRLILCDALTYAERFDPEVVVDIATLTGACIVALGHHMTGLLANDQELADELLAAGRNASDPAWQLPMGEEYDEQ
;
A
#
# COMPACT_ATOMS: atom_id res chain seq x y z
N MET A 1 9.46 1.06 -13.95
CA MET A 1 9.24 2.40 -14.51
C MET A 1 10.21 3.34 -13.80
N ASP A 2 10.89 4.23 -14.53
CA ASP A 2 11.81 5.20 -13.92
C ASP A 2 11.09 6.53 -13.66
N PHE A 3 11.41 7.16 -12.53
CA PHE A 3 10.84 8.45 -12.15
C PHE A 3 11.91 9.51 -11.95
N SER A 4 11.61 10.73 -12.38
CA SER A 4 12.53 11.87 -12.30
C SER A 4 11.77 13.19 -12.15
N VAL A 5 12.50 14.26 -11.88
CA VAL A 5 11.97 15.63 -11.88
C VAL A 5 12.64 16.43 -12.99
N LYS A 6 11.84 17.14 -13.79
CA LYS A 6 12.31 18.07 -14.82
C LYS A 6 11.82 19.47 -14.51
N THR A 7 12.71 20.44 -14.65
CA THR A 7 12.39 21.86 -14.49
C THR A 7 12.17 22.52 -15.84
N GLY A 8 11.15 23.38 -15.93
CA GLY A 8 10.86 24.24 -17.07
C GLY A 8 9.42 24.16 -17.54
N ASP A 9 9.03 25.10 -18.39
CA ASP A 9 7.65 25.22 -18.88
C ASP A 9 7.24 24.04 -19.77
N ALA A 10 5.98 23.61 -19.64
CA ALA A 10 5.40 22.47 -20.35
C ALA A 10 5.52 22.54 -21.88
N ASP A 11 5.41 23.73 -22.48
CA ASP A 11 5.49 23.94 -23.94
C ASP A 11 6.90 23.73 -24.52
N LYS A 12 7.93 23.86 -23.67
CA LYS A 12 9.34 23.72 -24.06
C LYS A 12 9.87 22.30 -23.92
N GLN A 13 9.08 21.38 -23.36
CA GLN A 13 9.55 20.03 -23.04
C GLN A 13 9.40 19.09 -24.23
N ARG A 14 10.50 18.40 -24.56
CA ARG A 14 10.46 17.25 -25.48
C ARG A 14 10.05 16.01 -24.68
N SER A 15 8.85 15.51 -24.96
CA SER A 15 8.28 14.30 -24.36
C SER A 15 7.29 13.66 -25.34
N GLN A 16 7.10 12.34 -25.27
CA GLN A 16 6.09 11.66 -26.08
C GLN A 16 4.66 11.98 -25.62
N CYS A 17 4.50 12.36 -24.36
CA CYS A 17 3.25 12.82 -23.77
C CYS A 17 3.52 13.83 -22.64
N VAL A 18 2.77 14.93 -22.62
CA VAL A 18 2.70 15.86 -21.49
C VAL A 18 1.30 15.80 -20.88
N VAL A 19 1.21 15.68 -19.56
CA VAL A 19 -0.06 15.57 -18.82
C VAL A 19 -0.38 16.89 -18.13
N VAL A 20 -1.57 17.43 -18.35
CA VAL A 20 -2.06 18.67 -17.74
C VAL A 20 -3.53 18.57 -17.32
N GLY A 21 -3.95 19.41 -16.37
CA GLY A 21 -5.32 19.46 -15.87
C GLY A 21 -6.17 20.56 -16.50
N VAL A 22 -7.49 20.37 -16.50
CA VAL A 22 -8.50 21.38 -16.84
C VAL A 22 -9.68 21.32 -15.88
N PHE A 23 -10.20 22.48 -15.50
CA PHE A 23 -11.35 22.63 -14.61
C PHE A 23 -12.61 23.04 -15.38
N SER A 24 -13.75 22.61 -14.84
CA SER A 24 -15.07 23.01 -15.30
C SER A 24 -15.34 24.50 -15.03
N PRO A 25 -16.01 25.23 -15.95
CA PRO A 25 -16.48 24.73 -17.24
C PRO A 25 -15.38 24.66 -18.32
N ARG A 26 -14.40 25.57 -18.34
CA ARG A 26 -13.35 25.65 -19.39
C ARG A 26 -12.09 26.39 -18.90
N ARG A 27 -11.67 26.14 -17.66
CA ARG A 27 -10.48 26.79 -17.08
C ARG A 27 -9.27 25.88 -17.22
N LEU A 28 -8.29 26.31 -17.98
CA LEU A 28 -7.01 25.60 -18.13
C LEU A 28 -6.20 25.70 -16.82
N SER A 29 -5.43 24.66 -16.48
CA SER A 29 -4.40 24.78 -15.44
C SER A 29 -3.23 25.66 -15.93
N PRO A 30 -2.35 26.17 -15.05
CA PRO A 30 -1.22 27.01 -15.47
C PRO A 30 -0.35 26.36 -16.56
N ALA A 31 -0.01 25.08 -16.44
CA ALA A 31 0.71 24.33 -17.48
C ALA A 31 -0.10 24.19 -18.77
N ALA A 32 -1.41 23.96 -18.69
CA ALA A 32 -2.30 23.89 -19.84
C ALA A 32 -2.44 25.24 -20.56
N GLU A 33 -2.44 26.37 -19.83
CA GLU A 33 -2.45 27.72 -20.41
C GLU A 33 -1.19 28.00 -21.24
N ARG A 34 -0.02 27.58 -20.74
CA ARG A 34 1.25 27.70 -21.48
C ARG A 34 1.22 26.87 -22.77
N LEU A 35 0.73 25.64 -22.69
CA LEU A 35 0.54 24.77 -23.87
C LEU A 35 -0.48 25.33 -24.86
N ASP A 36 -1.60 25.89 -24.38
CA ASP A 36 -2.64 26.48 -25.21
C ASP A 36 -2.09 27.69 -25.99
N LYS A 37 -1.37 28.58 -25.32
CA LYS A 37 -0.69 29.71 -25.96
C LYS A 37 0.32 29.24 -27.03
N ALA A 38 1.13 28.24 -26.72
CA ALA A 38 2.11 27.69 -27.65
C ALA A 38 1.46 26.95 -28.85
N SER A 39 0.27 26.38 -28.64
CA SER A 39 -0.52 25.68 -29.66
C SER A 39 -1.53 26.56 -30.41
N ARG A 40 -1.44 27.89 -30.25
CA ARG A 40 -2.32 28.87 -30.90
C ARG A 40 -3.81 28.69 -30.53
N GLY A 41 -4.09 28.36 -29.27
CA GLY A 41 -5.44 28.27 -28.72
C GLY A 41 -6.15 26.93 -28.97
N GLN A 42 -5.41 25.87 -29.32
CA GLN A 42 -6.00 24.57 -29.68
C GLN A 42 -6.78 23.93 -28.53
N LEU A 43 -6.29 24.01 -27.28
CA LEU A 43 -6.99 23.42 -26.13
C LEU A 43 -8.26 24.21 -25.82
N THR A 44 -8.19 25.53 -25.91
CA THR A 44 -9.37 26.41 -25.75
C THR A 44 -10.41 26.16 -26.85
N GLU A 45 -9.99 25.92 -28.09
CA GLU A 45 -10.88 25.56 -29.22
C GLU A 45 -11.61 24.24 -28.93
N LEU A 46 -10.88 23.19 -28.56
CA LEU A 46 -11.44 21.87 -28.24
C LEU A 46 -12.38 21.91 -27.02
N LEU A 47 -12.06 22.70 -25.99
CA LEU A 47 -12.95 22.94 -24.85
C LEU A 47 -14.25 23.65 -25.25
N LYS A 48 -14.22 24.57 -26.23
CA LYS A 48 -15.43 25.24 -26.73
C LYS A 48 -16.29 24.32 -27.58
N GLN A 49 -15.68 23.38 -28.30
CA GLN A 49 -16.35 22.37 -29.12
C GLN A 49 -16.95 21.23 -28.28
N GLY A 50 -16.46 21.02 -27.06
CA GLY A 50 -16.91 19.95 -26.17
C GLY A 50 -16.09 18.66 -26.27
N ASP A 51 -14.98 18.68 -27.02
CA ASP A 51 -14.11 17.52 -27.24
C ASP A 51 -13.22 17.20 -26.02
N ILE A 52 -12.96 18.22 -25.19
CA ILE A 52 -12.30 18.05 -23.89
C ILE A 52 -13.36 18.07 -22.80
N ALA A 53 -13.60 16.91 -22.19
CA ALA A 53 -14.44 16.79 -21.00
C ALA A 53 -13.71 17.34 -19.78
N THR A 54 -14.44 18.07 -18.92
CA THR A 54 -13.89 18.66 -17.69
C THR A 54 -14.27 17.92 -16.41
N ASP A 55 -15.08 16.86 -16.51
CA ASP A 55 -15.51 16.08 -15.36
C ASP A 55 -14.31 15.43 -14.65
N CYS A 56 -14.34 15.37 -13.33
CA CYS A 56 -13.18 14.86 -12.58
C CYS A 56 -12.88 13.41 -12.98
N GLY A 57 -11.69 13.17 -13.51
CA GLY A 57 -11.22 11.87 -13.98
C GLY A 57 -11.50 11.57 -15.46
N SER A 58 -12.09 12.49 -16.23
CA SER A 58 -12.12 12.35 -17.69
C SER A 58 -10.73 12.61 -18.28
N THR A 59 -10.44 12.00 -19.44
CA THR A 59 -9.17 12.20 -20.13
C THR A 59 -9.38 12.38 -21.62
N THR A 60 -8.72 13.38 -22.22
CA THR A 60 -8.70 13.60 -23.67
C THR A 60 -7.25 13.65 -24.14
N LEU A 61 -6.90 12.82 -25.12
CA LEU A 61 -5.56 12.78 -25.71
C LEU A 61 -5.54 13.63 -26.99
N VAL A 62 -4.83 14.75 -26.95
CA VAL A 62 -4.62 15.61 -28.11
C VAL A 62 -3.35 15.15 -28.82
N HIS A 63 -3.53 14.64 -30.04
CA HIS A 63 -2.44 14.23 -30.91
C HIS A 63 -1.92 15.42 -31.71
N GLN A 64 -0.61 15.44 -32.00
CA GLN A 64 0.03 16.40 -32.89
C GLN A 64 -0.34 17.86 -32.53
N PRO A 65 0.01 18.32 -31.32
CA PRO A 65 -0.32 19.68 -30.89
C PRO A 65 0.26 20.70 -31.87
N ARG A 66 -0.54 21.72 -32.20
CA ARG A 66 -0.18 22.75 -33.17
C ARG A 66 0.94 23.64 -32.63
N GLY A 67 1.49 24.49 -33.50
CA GLY A 67 2.34 25.61 -33.09
C GLY A 67 3.74 25.19 -32.62
N ARG A 68 4.16 25.69 -31.45
CA ARG A 68 5.53 25.53 -30.92
C ARG A 68 5.66 24.47 -29.82
N VAL A 69 4.59 23.69 -29.57
CA VAL A 69 4.62 22.62 -28.56
C VAL A 69 5.60 21.54 -29.01
N GLN A 70 6.58 21.22 -28.15
CA GLN A 70 7.61 20.22 -28.47
C GLN A 70 7.22 18.77 -28.11
N ALA A 71 6.13 18.59 -27.38
CA ALA A 71 5.60 17.28 -27.05
C ALA A 71 4.80 16.67 -28.21
N GLU A 72 4.86 15.35 -28.39
CA GLU A 72 4.11 14.67 -29.46
C GLU A 72 2.59 14.61 -29.18
N ARG A 73 2.22 14.61 -27.90
CA ARG A 73 0.85 14.47 -27.39
C ARG A 73 0.66 15.31 -26.13
N ILE A 74 -0.55 15.80 -25.95
CA ILE A 74 -1.00 16.42 -24.70
C ILE A 74 -2.14 15.55 -24.14
N LEU A 75 -1.94 14.94 -22.98
CA LEU A 75 -3.02 14.32 -22.24
C LEU A 75 -3.65 15.37 -21.33
N VAL A 76 -4.91 15.69 -21.61
CA VAL A 76 -5.71 16.62 -20.83
C VAL A 76 -6.59 15.84 -19.86
N VAL A 77 -6.54 16.19 -18.58
CA VAL A 77 -7.27 15.51 -17.50
C VAL A 77 -8.31 16.45 -16.92
N GLY A 78 -9.57 16.02 -16.89
CA GLY A 78 -10.64 16.75 -16.24
C GLY A 78 -10.50 16.71 -14.72
N CYS A 79 -10.55 17.89 -14.08
CA CYS A 79 -10.40 18.09 -12.64
C CYS A 79 -11.74 18.42 -11.96
N GLY A 80 -12.85 18.51 -12.69
CA GLY A 80 -14.14 18.92 -12.14
C GLY A 80 -14.19 20.43 -11.84
N LYS A 81 -15.07 20.83 -10.91
CA LYS A 81 -15.18 22.24 -10.50
C LYS A 81 -14.02 22.58 -9.56
N ALA A 82 -13.38 23.73 -9.78
CA ALA A 82 -12.21 24.13 -8.99
C ALA A 82 -12.48 24.19 -7.47
N LYS A 83 -13.68 24.58 -7.05
CA LYS A 83 -14.09 24.64 -5.65
C LYS A 83 -14.29 23.27 -4.98
N ASP A 84 -14.42 22.20 -5.78
CA ASP A 84 -14.65 20.84 -5.30
C ASP A 84 -13.37 19.99 -5.49
N PHE A 85 -12.23 20.62 -5.80
CA PHE A 85 -10.97 19.95 -6.10
C PHE A 85 -10.14 19.72 -4.84
N ASP A 86 -10.52 18.67 -4.10
CA ASP A 86 -9.85 18.19 -2.89
C ASP A 86 -8.83 17.06 -3.18
N ALA A 87 -8.27 16.47 -2.12
CA ALA A 87 -7.35 15.34 -2.21
C ALA A 87 -7.95 14.14 -2.96
N ARG A 88 -9.24 13.85 -2.77
CA ARG A 88 -9.94 12.74 -3.45
C ARG A 88 -10.06 13.02 -4.94
N ALA A 89 -10.44 14.24 -5.33
CA ALA A 89 -10.52 14.67 -6.71
C ALA A 89 -9.13 14.65 -7.39
N TYR A 90 -8.08 15.09 -6.67
CA TYR A 90 -6.70 15.03 -7.15
C TYR A 90 -6.26 13.58 -7.43
N ASN A 91 -6.47 12.67 -6.47
CA ASN A 91 -6.11 11.26 -6.63
C ASN A 91 -6.90 10.59 -7.76
N LYS A 92 -8.18 10.95 -7.92
CA LYS A 92 -9.00 10.47 -9.06
C LYS A 92 -8.43 10.95 -10.40
N ALA A 93 -8.03 12.21 -10.50
CA ALA A 93 -7.40 12.76 -11.70
C ALA A 93 -6.03 12.11 -11.98
N ALA A 94 -5.20 11.93 -10.95
CA ALA A 94 -3.90 11.25 -11.07
C ALA A 94 -4.06 9.79 -11.54
N ALA A 95 -5.01 9.05 -10.97
CA ALA A 95 -5.31 7.67 -11.38
C ALA A 95 -5.84 7.59 -12.82
N ALA A 96 -6.70 8.52 -13.22
CA ALA A 96 -7.18 8.59 -14.61
C ALA A 96 -6.02 8.88 -15.59
N ALA A 97 -5.16 9.83 -15.25
CA ALA A 97 -3.97 10.15 -16.05
C ALA A 97 -3.03 8.95 -16.17
N ALA A 98 -2.71 8.29 -15.06
CA ALA A 98 -1.85 7.12 -15.01
C ALA A 98 -2.38 5.99 -15.93
N ARG A 99 -3.67 5.66 -15.82
CA ARG A 99 -4.30 4.64 -16.69
C ARG A 99 -4.29 5.03 -18.17
N ALA A 100 -4.59 6.29 -18.48
CA ALA A 100 -4.60 6.76 -19.86
C ALA A 100 -3.19 6.74 -20.50
N VAL A 101 -2.14 7.04 -19.72
CA VAL A 101 -0.76 6.92 -20.20
C VAL A 101 -0.32 5.46 -20.32
N ASP A 102 -0.60 4.60 -19.32
CA ASP A 102 -0.16 3.18 -19.33
C ASP A 102 -0.75 2.39 -20.51
N THR A 103 -2.03 2.63 -20.81
CA THR A 103 -2.73 2.00 -21.95
C THR A 103 -2.44 2.68 -23.29
N GLY A 104 -1.77 3.84 -23.27
CA GLY A 104 -1.46 4.66 -24.43
C GLY A 104 -0.26 4.16 -25.24
N ALA A 105 0.10 4.94 -26.27
CA ALA A 105 1.24 4.63 -27.12
C ALA A 105 2.58 5.21 -26.61
N ALA A 106 2.54 6.02 -25.55
CA ALA A 106 3.70 6.74 -25.03
C ALA A 106 4.50 5.85 -24.06
N THR A 107 5.78 5.71 -24.34
CA THR A 107 6.77 5.07 -23.45
C THR A 107 7.44 6.05 -22.49
N GLU A 108 7.22 7.36 -22.70
CA GLU A 108 7.69 8.44 -21.82
C GLU A 108 6.58 9.48 -21.61
N ALA A 109 6.37 9.89 -20.37
CA ALA A 109 5.42 10.95 -20.04
C ALA A 109 6.03 11.96 -19.06
N LEU A 110 5.52 13.19 -19.11
CA LEU A 110 5.86 14.27 -18.20
C LEU A 110 4.58 14.86 -17.61
N SER A 111 4.41 14.75 -16.30
CA SER A 111 3.20 15.19 -15.61
C SER A 111 3.39 16.54 -14.93
N TYR A 112 2.51 17.49 -15.24
CA TYR A 112 2.38 18.78 -14.55
C TYR A 112 1.15 18.82 -13.62
N LEU A 113 0.51 17.67 -13.36
CA LEU A 113 -0.58 17.61 -12.38
C LEU A 113 -0.16 18.11 -10.98
N PRO A 114 1.09 17.92 -10.51
CA PRO A 114 1.50 18.47 -9.20
C PRO A 114 1.51 20.00 -9.11
N GLU A 115 1.43 20.73 -10.23
CA GLU A 115 1.23 22.20 -10.21
C GLU A 115 -0.20 22.61 -9.82
N LEU A 116 -1.16 21.68 -9.83
CA LEU A 116 -2.53 21.97 -9.40
C LEU A 116 -2.55 22.24 -7.89
N ASP A 117 -3.28 23.26 -7.49
CA ASP A 117 -3.48 23.57 -6.08
C ASP A 117 -4.43 22.55 -5.44
N VAL A 118 -4.07 22.05 -4.26
CA VAL A 118 -4.86 21.11 -3.47
C VAL A 118 -4.73 21.57 -2.03
N GLU A 119 -5.82 22.09 -1.48
CA GLU A 119 -5.83 22.71 -0.15
C GLU A 119 -5.27 21.74 0.92
N GLY A 120 -4.36 22.23 1.75
CA GLY A 120 -3.73 21.45 2.81
C GLY A 120 -2.65 20.46 2.37
N HIS A 121 -2.32 20.37 1.08
CA HIS A 121 -1.36 19.39 0.56
C HIS A 121 -0.16 20.02 -0.15
N SER A 122 1.03 19.53 0.21
CA SER A 122 2.31 20.01 -0.31
C SER A 122 2.59 19.53 -1.74
N LEU A 123 3.60 20.11 -2.40
CA LEU A 123 4.06 19.62 -3.70
C LEU A 123 4.61 18.19 -3.58
N ALA A 124 5.36 17.89 -2.50
CA ALA A 124 5.85 16.54 -2.26
C ALA A 124 4.71 15.51 -2.18
N TRP A 125 3.61 15.87 -1.49
CA TRP A 125 2.40 15.03 -1.43
C TRP A 125 1.81 14.79 -2.82
N LYS A 126 1.60 15.86 -3.59
CA LYS A 126 1.04 15.78 -4.94
C LYS A 126 1.89 14.94 -5.89
N CYS A 127 3.21 15.08 -5.81
CA CYS A 127 4.15 14.23 -6.55
C CYS A 127 4.00 12.76 -6.13
N ARG A 128 4.01 12.47 -4.83
CA ARG A 128 3.86 11.11 -4.29
C ARG A 128 2.61 10.41 -4.83
N GLN A 129 1.46 11.10 -4.82
CA GLN A 129 0.20 10.53 -5.31
C GLN A 129 0.21 10.23 -6.82
N VAL A 130 0.89 11.04 -7.64
CA VAL A 130 1.08 10.74 -9.08
C VAL A 130 1.92 9.48 -9.27
N ILE A 131 2.97 9.29 -8.46
CA ILE A 131 3.81 8.09 -8.50
C ILE A 131 3.03 6.84 -8.09
N LEU A 132 2.29 6.92 -6.97
CA LEU A 132 1.44 5.82 -6.49
C LEU A 132 0.40 5.42 -7.54
N ALA A 133 -0.32 6.39 -8.11
CA ALA A 133 -1.30 6.15 -9.16
C ALA A 133 -0.68 5.49 -10.41
N SER A 134 0.56 5.85 -10.75
CA SER A 134 1.28 5.31 -11.91
C SER A 134 1.73 3.87 -11.69
N HIS A 135 2.19 3.55 -10.48
CA HIS A 135 2.48 2.17 -10.10
C HIS A 135 1.23 1.30 -10.06
N ASP A 136 0.13 1.79 -9.47
CA ASP A 136 -1.14 1.06 -9.45
C ASP A 136 -1.65 0.74 -10.86
N ALA A 137 -1.62 1.72 -11.76
CA ALA A 137 -2.04 1.53 -13.16
C ALA A 137 -1.16 0.53 -13.90
N ALA A 138 0.14 0.49 -13.60
CA ALA A 138 1.10 -0.40 -14.25
C ALA A 138 1.16 -1.81 -13.63
N TYR A 139 0.61 -2.00 -12.43
CA TYR A 139 0.69 -3.28 -11.72
C TYR A 139 0.03 -4.40 -12.51
N ARG A 140 0.77 -5.48 -12.71
CA ARG A 140 0.29 -6.72 -13.31
C ARG A 140 0.83 -7.90 -12.52
N PHE A 141 -0.05 -8.88 -12.26
CA PHE A 141 0.32 -10.17 -11.71
C PHE A 141 0.14 -11.22 -12.79
N ASP A 142 1.19 -11.41 -13.58
CA ASP A 142 1.23 -12.35 -14.72
C ASP A 142 2.32 -13.42 -14.59
N GLU A 143 3.09 -13.42 -13.50
CA GLU A 143 4.20 -14.36 -13.26
C GLU A 143 3.77 -15.84 -13.21
N LEU A 144 2.49 -16.12 -12.95
CA LEU A 144 1.92 -17.48 -12.96
C LEU A 144 1.11 -17.79 -14.23
N LYS A 145 1.07 -16.89 -15.22
CA LYS A 145 0.37 -17.12 -16.50
C LYS A 145 1.34 -17.70 -17.52
N SER A 146 1.01 -18.87 -18.08
CA SER A 146 1.80 -19.50 -19.16
C SER A 146 1.83 -18.66 -20.45
N ASP A 147 0.70 -18.01 -20.78
CA ASP A 147 0.55 -17.17 -21.99
C ASP A 147 0.50 -15.67 -21.65
N ALA A 148 1.34 -15.24 -20.68
CA ALA A 148 1.47 -13.83 -20.34
C ALA A 148 1.85 -13.00 -21.59
N LYS A 149 1.04 -11.98 -21.91
CA LYS A 149 1.30 -11.06 -23.02
C LYS A 149 1.72 -9.71 -22.43
N PRO A 150 3.03 -9.44 -22.33
CA PRO A 150 3.47 -8.16 -21.81
C PRO A 150 2.98 -7.02 -22.72
N PRO A 151 2.75 -5.82 -22.16
CA PRO A 151 2.39 -4.65 -22.95
C PRO A 151 3.46 -4.39 -24.03
N LYS A 152 3.02 -4.12 -25.26
CA LYS A 152 3.95 -3.88 -26.39
C LYS A 152 4.77 -2.60 -26.23
N LYS A 153 4.18 -1.58 -25.58
CA LYS A 153 4.78 -0.26 -25.35
C LYS A 153 4.50 0.20 -23.92
N PRO A 154 5.11 -0.43 -22.89
CA PRO A 154 4.89 0.00 -21.52
C PRO A 154 5.42 1.41 -21.32
N LEU A 155 4.79 2.17 -20.43
CA LEU A 155 5.37 3.41 -19.93
C LEU A 155 6.67 3.08 -19.18
N ARG A 156 7.80 3.51 -19.74
CA ARG A 156 9.13 3.24 -19.18
C ARG A 156 9.58 4.34 -18.24
N ARG A 157 9.29 5.60 -18.58
CA ARG A 157 9.70 6.77 -17.81
C ARG A 157 8.54 7.73 -17.56
N LEU A 158 8.36 8.13 -16.31
CA LEU A 158 7.46 9.21 -15.92
C LEU A 158 8.25 10.29 -15.19
N ALA A 159 8.29 11.49 -15.75
CA ALA A 159 8.87 12.64 -15.08
C ALA A 159 7.77 13.51 -14.45
N ILE A 160 8.09 14.14 -13.33
CA ILE A 160 7.31 15.25 -12.78
C ILE A 160 7.88 16.57 -13.32
N GLY A 161 7.02 17.37 -13.93
CA GLY A 161 7.35 18.72 -14.40
C GLY A 161 7.10 19.73 -13.29
N VAL A 162 8.09 20.58 -13.05
CA VAL A 162 7.97 21.79 -12.22
C VAL A 162 8.42 23.00 -13.03
N SER A 163 7.64 24.08 -13.04
CA SER A 163 8.02 25.27 -13.81
C SER A 163 9.05 26.14 -13.08
N ASP A 164 9.00 26.20 -11.76
CA ASP A 164 10.00 26.88 -10.94
C ASP A 164 11.14 25.92 -10.54
N LYS A 165 12.38 26.43 -10.53
CA LYS A 165 13.54 25.70 -10.02
C LYS A 165 13.49 25.52 -8.51
N ALA A 166 12.85 26.44 -7.78
CA ALA A 166 12.69 26.36 -6.32
C ALA A 166 11.93 25.08 -5.90
N ASP A 167 10.94 24.68 -6.69
CA ASP A 167 10.08 23.52 -6.45
C ASP A 167 10.78 22.16 -6.66
N ALA A 168 11.94 22.16 -7.34
CA ALA A 168 12.57 20.94 -7.80
C ALA A 168 13.08 20.05 -6.65
N ALA A 169 13.45 20.64 -5.49
CA ALA A 169 13.88 19.87 -4.33
C ALA A 169 12.70 19.14 -3.67
N GLU A 170 11.60 19.84 -3.44
CA GLU A 170 10.39 19.26 -2.84
C GLU A 170 9.76 18.20 -3.75
N ALA A 171 9.70 18.45 -5.06
CA ALA A 171 9.24 17.45 -6.02
C ALA A 171 10.11 16.18 -6.01
N ARG A 172 11.43 16.32 -5.89
CA ARG A 172 12.35 15.17 -5.77
C ARG A 172 12.09 14.37 -4.50
N GLN A 173 11.80 15.04 -3.40
CA GLN A 173 11.42 14.39 -2.16
C GLN A 173 10.12 13.60 -2.32
N GLY A 174 9.10 14.20 -2.92
CA GLY A 174 7.83 13.51 -3.22
C GLY A 174 7.99 12.30 -4.14
N VAL A 175 8.85 12.40 -5.15
CA VAL A 175 9.20 11.27 -6.03
C VAL A 175 9.92 10.16 -5.26
N LYS A 176 10.90 10.49 -4.39
CA LYS A 176 11.60 9.51 -3.55
C LYS A 176 10.62 8.77 -2.64
N GLN A 177 9.74 9.51 -1.95
CA GLN A 177 8.70 8.94 -1.10
C GLN A 177 7.72 8.05 -1.87
N GLY A 178 7.20 8.53 -3.00
CA GLY A 178 6.26 7.77 -3.81
C GLY A 178 6.82 6.46 -4.35
N ARG A 179 8.08 6.44 -4.75
CA ARG A 179 8.74 5.20 -5.23
C ARG A 179 8.85 4.15 -4.14
N ALA A 180 9.37 4.53 -2.96
CA ALA A 180 9.57 3.59 -1.86
C ALA A 180 8.23 3.03 -1.35
N VAL A 181 7.21 3.90 -1.18
CA VAL A 181 5.87 3.47 -0.75
C VAL A 181 5.23 2.57 -1.82
N ALA A 182 5.32 2.94 -3.11
CA ALA A 182 4.79 2.11 -4.18
C ALA A 182 5.45 0.73 -4.23
N ALA A 183 6.78 0.64 -4.07
CA ALA A 183 7.49 -0.62 -4.03
C ALA A 183 7.06 -1.49 -2.83
N GLY A 184 6.82 -0.88 -1.67
CA GLY A 184 6.23 -1.54 -0.50
C GLY A 184 4.82 -2.10 -0.77
N VAL A 185 3.95 -1.30 -1.39
CA VAL A 185 2.59 -1.71 -1.78
C VAL A 185 2.62 -2.82 -2.83
N GLU A 186 3.45 -2.71 -3.86
CA GLU A 186 3.60 -3.75 -4.89
C GLU A 186 4.08 -5.07 -4.31
N ARG A 187 5.03 -5.03 -3.36
CA ARG A 187 5.45 -6.20 -2.61
C ARG A 187 4.27 -6.81 -1.87
N ALA A 188 3.53 -6.02 -1.10
CA ALA A 188 2.37 -6.50 -0.34
C ALA A 188 1.32 -7.15 -1.27
N ARG A 189 0.97 -6.48 -2.38
CA ARG A 189 0.05 -7.00 -3.40
C ARG A 189 0.54 -8.30 -4.02
N ARG A 190 1.84 -8.39 -4.36
CA ARG A 190 2.43 -9.60 -4.92
C ARG A 190 2.33 -10.77 -3.94
N LEU A 191 2.67 -10.55 -2.67
CA LEU A 191 2.60 -11.60 -1.65
C LEU A 191 1.16 -12.10 -1.43
N GLY A 192 0.17 -11.20 -1.37
CA GLY A 192 -1.23 -11.60 -1.27
C GLY A 192 -1.76 -12.29 -2.53
N ASN A 193 -1.28 -11.90 -3.72
CA ASN A 193 -1.73 -12.51 -4.98
C ASN A 193 -1.17 -13.91 -5.21
N LEU A 194 0.03 -14.20 -4.69
CA LEU A 194 0.60 -15.54 -4.73
C LEU A 194 -0.33 -16.56 -4.05
N PRO A 195 -0.53 -17.75 -4.65
CA PRO A 195 -1.40 -18.77 -4.07
C PRO A 195 -0.76 -19.43 -2.85
N GLY A 196 -1.58 -19.99 -1.94
CA GLY A 196 -1.11 -20.59 -0.69
C GLY A 196 -0.11 -21.74 -0.88
N ASN A 197 -0.15 -22.44 -2.02
CA ASN A 197 0.85 -23.48 -2.34
C ASN A 197 2.25 -22.93 -2.68
N ILE A 198 2.39 -21.61 -2.87
CA ILE A 198 3.68 -20.92 -3.09
C ILE A 198 4.00 -20.02 -1.90
N CYS A 199 3.06 -19.17 -1.47
CA CYS A 199 3.24 -18.20 -0.41
C CYS A 199 3.05 -18.83 0.98
N THR A 200 3.88 -19.81 1.35
CA THR A 200 3.80 -20.52 2.64
C THR A 200 4.50 -19.73 3.78
N PRO A 201 4.40 -20.15 5.06
CA PRO A 201 5.10 -19.47 6.15
C PRO A 201 6.62 -19.40 5.95
N ALA A 202 7.21 -20.45 5.37
CA ALA A 202 8.62 -20.47 5.00
C ALA A 202 8.93 -19.46 3.88
N TYR A 203 8.03 -19.31 2.90
CA TYR A 203 8.18 -18.31 1.85
C TYR A 203 8.20 -16.89 2.43
N LEU A 204 7.30 -16.56 3.36
CA LEU A 204 7.31 -15.26 4.05
C LEU A 204 8.63 -15.01 4.79
N ALA A 205 9.21 -16.05 5.41
CA ALA A 205 10.52 -15.96 6.06
C ALA A 205 11.64 -15.66 5.05
N ASP A 206 11.60 -16.26 3.86
CA ASP A 206 12.54 -15.97 2.78
C ASP A 206 12.37 -14.54 2.26
N GLN A 207 11.13 -14.07 2.11
CA GLN A 207 10.86 -12.68 1.71
C GLN A 207 11.41 -11.66 2.71
N ALA A 208 11.35 -11.95 4.01
CA ALA A 208 11.99 -11.11 5.02
C ALA A 208 13.53 -11.11 4.88
N ARG A 209 14.15 -12.26 4.56
CA ARG A 209 15.59 -12.34 4.29
C ARG A 209 16.00 -11.55 3.05
N ASP A 210 15.17 -11.58 1.99
CA ASP A 210 15.37 -10.77 0.79
C ASP A 210 15.32 -9.28 1.11
N ILE A 211 14.38 -8.83 1.94
CA ILE A 211 14.33 -7.43 2.41
C ILE A 211 15.59 -7.07 3.16
N LYS A 212 16.03 -7.93 4.09
CA LYS A 212 17.27 -7.73 4.85
C LYS A 212 18.51 -7.61 3.96
N ALA A 213 18.54 -8.27 2.81
CA ALA A 213 19.66 -8.16 1.88
C ALA A 213 19.81 -6.76 1.25
N THR A 214 18.75 -5.93 1.30
CA THR A 214 18.76 -4.58 0.70
C THR A 214 19.46 -3.51 1.54
N SER A 215 19.65 -3.75 2.85
CA SER A 215 20.24 -2.75 3.74
C SER A 215 20.97 -3.38 4.92
N ALA A 216 22.14 -2.86 5.26
CA ALA A 216 22.90 -3.27 6.44
C ALA A 216 22.24 -2.84 7.77
N ARG A 217 21.27 -1.91 7.72
CA ARG A 217 20.47 -1.47 8.88
C ARG A 217 19.36 -2.45 9.25
N LEU A 218 19.15 -3.49 8.43
CA LEU A 218 18.13 -4.51 8.66
C LEU A 218 18.74 -5.79 9.25
N LYS A 219 18.02 -6.39 10.18
CA LYS A 219 18.35 -7.68 10.79
C LYS A 219 17.09 -8.56 10.82
N VAL A 220 17.25 -9.83 10.45
CA VAL A 220 16.16 -10.81 10.46
C VAL A 220 16.47 -11.90 11.45
N LYS A 221 15.47 -12.27 12.24
CA LYS A 221 15.42 -13.48 13.04
C LYS A 221 14.17 -14.26 12.65
N VAL A 222 14.32 -15.56 12.44
CA VAL A 222 13.20 -16.48 12.17
C VAL A 222 13.23 -17.54 13.25
N LEU A 223 12.13 -17.69 13.98
CA LEU A 223 11.95 -18.75 14.97
C LEU A 223 11.17 -19.90 14.34
N ASP A 224 11.67 -21.11 14.55
CA ASP A 224 10.95 -22.33 14.19
C ASP A 224 10.06 -22.78 15.36
N GLU A 225 9.18 -23.74 15.11
CA GLU A 225 8.23 -24.26 16.12
C GLU A 225 8.90 -24.71 17.42
N LYS A 226 10.10 -25.29 17.34
CA LYS A 226 10.87 -25.68 18.54
C LYS A 226 11.31 -24.49 19.39
N ASP A 227 11.60 -23.36 18.77
CA ASP A 227 11.94 -22.13 19.49
C ASP A 227 10.68 -21.51 20.11
N MET A 228 9.59 -21.49 19.35
CA MET A 228 8.27 -21.02 19.83
C MET A 228 7.76 -21.88 21.00
N GLN A 229 7.99 -23.19 20.97
CA GLN A 229 7.61 -24.10 22.05
C GLN A 229 8.38 -23.79 23.34
N LYS A 230 9.69 -23.48 23.24
CA LYS A 230 10.51 -23.07 24.40
C LYS A 230 10.08 -21.71 24.97
N LEU A 231 9.52 -20.85 24.12
CA LEU A 231 8.99 -19.56 24.54
C LEU A 231 7.56 -19.66 25.09
N GLY A 232 6.91 -20.82 25.03
CA GLY A 232 5.55 -21.01 25.52
C GLY A 232 4.47 -20.45 24.60
N MET A 233 4.73 -20.29 23.30
CA MET A 233 3.76 -19.79 22.31
C MET A 233 2.70 -20.84 21.95
N GLY A 234 1.94 -21.29 22.94
CA GLY A 234 1.00 -22.39 22.79
C GLY A 234 -0.22 -22.03 21.94
N ALA A 235 -0.61 -20.75 21.87
CA ALA A 235 -1.74 -20.29 21.08
C ALA A 235 -1.40 -20.24 19.57
N LEU A 236 -0.22 -19.73 19.21
CA LEU A 236 0.26 -19.78 17.84
C LEU A 236 0.47 -21.22 17.38
N LEU A 237 1.17 -22.01 18.20
CA LEU A 237 1.46 -23.41 17.86
C LEU A 237 0.20 -24.27 17.76
N SER A 238 -0.88 -23.95 18.49
CA SER A 238 -2.14 -24.69 18.35
C SER A 238 -2.80 -24.48 17.00
N VAL A 239 -2.70 -23.28 16.42
CA VAL A 239 -3.22 -23.00 15.06
C VAL A 239 -2.46 -23.81 14.01
N ALA A 240 -1.14 -23.92 14.15
CA ALA A 240 -0.27 -24.57 13.17
C ALA A 240 -0.43 -26.10 13.07
N ARG A 241 -0.95 -26.76 14.12
CA ARG A 241 -0.93 -28.24 14.23
C ARG A 241 -1.57 -28.97 13.06
N GLY A 242 -2.58 -28.35 12.45
CA GLY A 242 -3.29 -28.94 11.31
C GLY A 242 -2.54 -28.87 9.98
N SER A 243 -1.47 -28.08 9.88
CA SER A 243 -0.71 -27.94 8.64
C SER A 243 0.56 -28.80 8.62
N ARG A 244 0.97 -29.19 7.42
CA ARG A 244 2.29 -29.77 7.14
C ARG A 244 3.34 -28.70 6.83
N GLN A 245 2.94 -27.45 6.62
CA GLN A 245 3.84 -26.30 6.52
C GLN A 245 4.19 -25.82 7.93
N PRO A 246 5.46 -25.85 8.34
CA PRO A 246 5.83 -25.48 9.70
C PRO A 246 5.65 -23.98 9.93
N ALA A 247 5.09 -23.62 11.08
CA ALA A 247 4.91 -22.23 11.46
C ALA A 247 6.26 -21.51 11.65
N LYS A 248 6.26 -20.19 11.42
CA LYS A 248 7.41 -19.31 11.59
C LYS A 248 7.00 -18.07 12.37
N LEU A 249 7.79 -17.66 13.36
CA LEU A 249 7.74 -16.28 13.85
C LEU A 249 8.92 -15.50 13.26
N ILE A 250 8.60 -14.54 12.40
CA ILE A 250 9.59 -13.74 11.68
C ILE A 250 9.69 -12.38 12.38
N SER A 251 10.91 -11.93 12.69
CA SER A 251 11.21 -10.63 13.27
C SER A 251 12.20 -9.92 12.37
N LEU A 252 11.83 -8.75 11.85
CA LEU A 252 12.65 -7.89 10.99
C LEU A 252 12.87 -6.55 11.70
N GLU A 253 14.09 -6.33 12.18
CA GLU A 253 14.50 -5.14 12.93
C GLU A 253 15.20 -4.16 11.96
N TYR A 254 14.76 -2.90 11.92
CA TYR A 254 15.37 -1.79 11.21
C TYR A 254 15.91 -0.76 12.20
N SER A 255 17.22 -0.50 12.13
CA SER A 255 17.91 0.48 12.99
C SER A 255 18.20 1.77 12.23
N GLY A 256 17.19 2.63 12.11
CA GLY A 256 17.28 3.94 11.46
C GLY A 256 17.55 5.10 12.40
N GLY A 257 17.12 4.98 13.66
CA GLY A 257 17.21 6.01 14.70
C GLY A 257 18.54 6.00 15.45
N GLU A 258 18.60 6.76 16.54
CA GLU A 258 19.76 6.78 17.42
C GLU A 258 19.81 5.50 18.27
N ARG A 259 21.01 5.22 18.81
CA ARG A 259 21.21 4.07 19.66
C ARG A 259 20.51 4.30 21.00
N GLY A 260 19.51 3.48 21.29
CA GLY A 260 18.74 3.55 22.54
C GLY A 260 17.33 4.09 22.34
N ASP A 261 17.01 4.64 21.16
CA ASP A 261 15.64 5.02 20.82
C ASP A 261 14.75 3.78 20.83
N LYS A 262 13.61 3.91 21.50
CA LYS A 262 12.60 2.86 21.54
C LYS A 262 12.04 2.64 20.12
N PRO A 263 11.78 1.38 19.72
CA PRO A 263 11.23 1.10 18.40
C PRO A 263 9.71 1.29 18.36
N VAL A 264 9.20 1.61 17.18
CA VAL A 264 7.81 1.31 16.83
C VAL A 264 7.75 -0.14 16.32
N VAL A 265 6.87 -0.95 16.91
CA VAL A 265 6.65 -2.34 16.51
C VAL A 265 5.40 -2.44 15.64
N LEU A 266 5.52 -3.12 14.50
CA LEU A 266 4.41 -3.46 13.61
C LEU A 266 4.21 -4.98 13.60
N VAL A 267 3.01 -5.47 13.93
CA VAL A 267 2.71 -6.91 13.97
C VAL A 267 1.71 -7.27 12.86
N GLY A 268 2.09 -8.13 11.92
CA GLY A 268 1.25 -8.46 10.78
C GLY A 268 0.72 -9.89 10.82
N LYS A 269 -0.61 -10.09 10.83
CA LYS A 269 -1.23 -11.43 10.72
C LYS A 269 -0.70 -12.14 9.48
N GLY A 270 -0.14 -13.35 9.66
CA GLY A 270 0.53 -14.13 8.61
C GLY A 270 -0.12 -15.49 8.34
N VAL A 271 -1.44 -15.59 8.31
CA VAL A 271 -2.10 -16.86 7.95
C VAL A 271 -2.07 -17.03 6.44
N THR A 272 -1.20 -17.89 5.92
CA THR A 272 -0.95 -17.98 4.48
C THR A 272 -2.05 -18.69 3.70
N PHE A 273 -2.83 -19.50 4.41
CA PHE A 273 -4.12 -19.99 3.95
C PHE A 273 -4.98 -20.33 5.16
N ASP A 274 -6.23 -19.86 5.15
CA ASP A 274 -7.19 -20.09 6.21
C ASP A 274 -8.41 -20.86 5.70
N SER A 275 -8.48 -22.15 6.00
CA SER A 275 -9.69 -22.93 5.75
C SER A 275 -10.68 -22.87 6.91
N GLY A 276 -10.31 -22.27 8.04
CA GLY A 276 -11.01 -22.30 9.32
C GLY A 276 -10.69 -23.49 10.22
N GLY A 277 -9.76 -24.35 9.82
CA GLY A 277 -9.43 -25.57 10.59
C GLY A 277 -10.61 -26.54 10.68
N ILE A 278 -10.89 -27.06 11.88
CA ILE A 278 -12.04 -27.96 12.15
C ILE A 278 -13.39 -27.21 12.01
N SER A 279 -13.41 -25.91 12.33
CA SER A 279 -14.54 -25.00 12.11
C SER A 279 -14.55 -24.52 10.65
N LEU A 280 -14.62 -25.50 9.73
CA LEU A 280 -14.35 -25.30 8.31
C LEU A 280 -15.24 -24.23 7.68
N LYS A 281 -14.63 -23.28 6.96
CA LYS A 281 -15.34 -22.28 6.17
C LYS A 281 -16.17 -22.94 5.04
N PRO A 282 -17.26 -22.30 4.59
CA PRO A 282 -17.93 -22.69 3.35
C PRO A 282 -16.96 -22.63 2.15
N GLY A 283 -17.17 -23.49 1.16
CA GLY A 283 -16.27 -23.56 -0.01
C GLY A 283 -16.31 -22.33 -0.94
N ALA A 284 -17.40 -21.55 -0.91
CA ALA A 284 -17.51 -20.34 -1.72
C ALA A 284 -16.51 -19.27 -1.27
N ALA A 285 -15.72 -18.73 -2.22
CA ALA A 285 -14.68 -17.72 -1.98
C ALA A 285 -13.56 -18.14 -0.99
N MET A 286 -13.44 -19.43 -0.65
CA MET A 286 -12.33 -19.92 0.18
C MET A 286 -10.97 -19.70 -0.49
N ASP A 287 -10.93 -19.58 -1.82
CA ASP A 287 -9.72 -19.22 -2.57
C ASP A 287 -9.18 -17.82 -2.22
N GLU A 288 -10.04 -16.91 -1.74
CA GLU A 288 -9.63 -15.59 -1.25
C GLU A 288 -8.92 -15.67 0.10
N MET A 289 -8.98 -16.79 0.82
CA MET A 289 -8.29 -16.95 2.12
C MET A 289 -6.77 -17.07 2.00
N LYS A 290 -6.22 -17.08 0.78
CA LYS A 290 -4.79 -16.79 0.55
C LYS A 290 -4.41 -15.34 0.93
N PHE A 291 -5.39 -14.43 0.99
CA PHE A 291 -5.18 -13.04 1.39
C PHE A 291 -5.12 -12.86 2.91
N ASP A 292 -5.25 -13.94 3.70
CA ASP A 292 -5.29 -13.88 5.16
C ASP A 292 -3.92 -13.62 5.83
N MET A 293 -2.91 -13.41 4.99
CA MET A 293 -1.56 -12.96 5.33
C MET A 293 -1.28 -11.52 4.89
N CYS A 294 -2.30 -10.76 4.41
CA CYS A 294 -2.10 -9.39 3.94
C CYS A 294 -1.62 -8.44 5.05
N GLY A 295 -1.92 -8.74 6.31
CA GLY A 295 -1.32 -8.06 7.47
C GLY A 295 0.20 -8.16 7.45
N ALA A 296 0.72 -9.38 7.38
CA ALA A 296 2.16 -9.65 7.22
C ALA A 296 2.75 -9.01 5.96
N ALA A 297 2.03 -9.10 4.83
CA ALA A 297 2.44 -8.50 3.57
C ALA A 297 2.65 -6.98 3.70
N SER A 298 1.73 -6.30 4.39
CA SER A 298 1.80 -4.85 4.63
C SER A 298 2.97 -4.45 5.54
N VAL A 299 3.24 -5.23 6.60
CA VAL A 299 4.38 -5.00 7.51
C VAL A 299 5.71 -5.16 6.76
N LEU A 300 5.86 -6.24 5.99
CA LEU A 300 7.06 -6.48 5.19
C LEU A 300 7.26 -5.37 4.13
N GLY A 301 6.19 -4.92 3.48
CA GLY A 301 6.21 -3.79 2.55
C GLY A 301 6.63 -2.48 3.21
N THR A 302 6.11 -2.21 4.41
CA THR A 302 6.41 -1.00 5.19
C THR A 302 7.87 -0.94 5.64
N LEU A 303 8.42 -2.05 6.16
CA LEU A 303 9.82 -2.14 6.55
C LEU A 303 10.78 -1.97 5.35
N ALA A 304 10.42 -2.53 4.19
CA ALA A 304 11.18 -2.32 2.96
C ALA A 304 11.18 -0.84 2.53
N ALA A 305 10.01 -0.18 2.57
CA ALA A 305 9.90 1.24 2.22
C ALA A 305 10.67 2.12 3.21
N ALA A 306 10.60 1.84 4.52
CA ALA A 306 11.34 2.58 5.55
C ALA A 306 12.85 2.46 5.36
N ALA A 307 13.35 1.26 5.03
CA ALA A 307 14.76 1.04 4.76
C ALA A 307 15.24 1.76 3.49
N GLU A 308 14.44 1.78 2.41
CA GLU A 308 14.75 2.52 1.18
C GLU A 308 14.77 4.05 1.41
N LEU A 309 13.88 4.56 2.26
CA LEU A 309 13.81 5.97 2.59
C LEU A 309 14.90 6.42 3.56
N GLU A 310 15.54 5.47 4.23
CA GLU A 310 16.47 5.70 5.33
C GLU A 310 15.83 6.53 6.44
N LEU A 311 14.62 6.14 6.86
CA LEU A 311 13.88 6.88 7.89
C LEU A 311 14.68 6.93 9.20
N PRO A 312 14.74 8.09 9.88
CA PRO A 312 15.54 8.27 11.08
C PRO A 312 14.79 7.76 12.34
N LEU A 313 14.34 6.50 12.32
CA LEU A 313 13.64 5.88 13.44
C LEU A 313 13.88 4.36 13.48
N ASN A 314 13.64 3.75 14.65
CA ASN A 314 13.77 2.31 14.83
C ASN A 314 12.43 1.62 14.59
N LEU A 315 12.41 0.58 13.74
CA LEU A 315 11.22 -0.23 13.47
C LEU A 315 11.48 -1.70 13.76
N VAL A 316 10.47 -2.41 14.25
CA VAL A 316 10.48 -3.88 14.33
C VAL A 316 9.20 -4.41 13.70
N GLY A 317 9.34 -5.17 12.61
CA GLY A 317 8.24 -5.93 12.03
C GLY A 317 8.19 -7.34 12.61
N ILE A 318 7.06 -7.78 13.15
CA ILE A 318 6.83 -9.14 13.64
C ILE A 318 5.72 -9.78 12.79
N VAL A 319 5.99 -10.98 12.27
CA VAL A 319 5.04 -11.74 11.47
C VAL A 319 4.92 -13.14 12.07
N PRO A 320 3.85 -13.44 12.83
CA PRO A 320 3.46 -14.81 13.13
C PRO A 320 2.86 -15.44 11.87
N ALA A 321 3.61 -16.33 11.22
CA ALA A 321 3.21 -16.99 9.99
C ALA A 321 2.84 -18.46 10.23
N THR A 322 1.68 -18.86 9.72
CA THR A 322 1.16 -20.24 9.81
C THR A 322 0.16 -20.52 8.70
N GLU A 323 -0.31 -21.76 8.60
CA GLU A 323 -1.52 -22.16 7.86
C GLU A 323 -2.54 -22.73 8.84
N ASN A 324 -3.84 -22.47 8.60
CA ASN A 324 -4.94 -23.03 9.38
C ASN A 324 -5.72 -24.04 8.52
N LEU A 325 -5.50 -25.33 8.77
CA LEU A 325 -6.02 -26.43 7.97
C LEU A 325 -6.66 -27.51 8.85
N PRO A 326 -7.69 -28.24 8.39
CA PRO A 326 -8.16 -29.44 9.06
C PRO A 326 -7.16 -30.59 8.87
N ASP A 327 -6.85 -31.30 9.95
CA ASP A 327 -6.10 -32.56 9.97
C ASP A 327 -6.53 -33.34 11.22
N GLY A 328 -6.12 -34.60 11.34
CA GLY A 328 -6.35 -35.38 12.55
C GLY A 328 -5.63 -34.83 13.79
N ASP A 329 -4.57 -34.03 13.61
CA ASP A 329 -3.82 -33.36 14.68
C ASP A 329 -4.25 -31.89 14.91
N ALA A 330 -5.24 -31.39 14.15
CA ALA A 330 -5.68 -30.01 14.27
C ALA A 330 -6.33 -29.71 15.63
N SER A 331 -6.21 -28.46 16.07
CA SER A 331 -6.95 -27.98 17.24
C SER A 331 -8.45 -28.09 17.01
N LYS A 332 -9.19 -28.35 18.09
CA LYS A 332 -10.64 -28.55 18.07
C LYS A 332 -11.34 -27.43 18.84
N PRO A 333 -12.59 -27.10 18.47
CA PRO A 333 -13.48 -26.36 19.34
C PRO A 333 -13.54 -26.97 20.75
N GLY A 334 -13.32 -26.17 21.78
CA GLY A 334 -13.25 -26.57 23.19
C GLY A 334 -11.85 -26.95 23.71
N ASP A 335 -10.83 -26.98 22.84
CA ASP A 335 -9.44 -27.14 23.32
C ASP A 335 -9.05 -25.88 24.13
N ILE A 336 -8.39 -26.08 25.28
CA ILE A 336 -7.82 -25.00 26.08
C ILE A 336 -6.31 -24.99 25.89
N VAL A 337 -5.77 -23.84 25.52
CA VAL A 337 -4.33 -23.63 25.29
C VAL A 337 -3.78 -22.56 26.22
N THR A 338 -2.49 -22.63 26.53
CA THR A 338 -1.78 -21.59 27.29
C THR A 338 -0.94 -20.77 26.32
N SER A 339 -1.17 -19.46 26.29
CA SER A 339 -0.40 -18.49 25.49
C SER A 339 0.96 -18.19 26.13
N MET A 340 1.81 -17.45 25.40
CA MET A 340 3.12 -16.99 25.85
C MET A 340 3.03 -16.10 27.09
N SER A 341 1.93 -15.36 27.27
CA SER A 341 1.70 -14.54 28.47
C SER A 341 1.38 -15.38 29.71
N GLY A 342 1.12 -16.69 29.54
CA GLY A 342 0.67 -17.59 30.59
C GLY A 342 -0.84 -17.64 30.77
N GLN A 343 -1.60 -16.80 30.05
CA GLN A 343 -3.06 -16.85 30.07
C GLN A 343 -3.59 -18.07 29.29
N THR A 344 -4.65 -18.68 29.81
CA THR A 344 -5.36 -19.78 29.16
C THR A 344 -6.48 -19.27 28.27
N ILE A 345 -6.64 -19.87 27.10
CA ILE A 345 -7.63 -19.51 26.09
C ILE A 345 -8.42 -20.76 25.72
N GLU A 346 -9.74 -20.72 25.86
CA GLU A 346 -10.63 -21.74 25.31
C GLU A 346 -10.91 -21.42 23.85
N ILE A 347 -10.55 -22.32 22.94
CA ILE A 347 -10.74 -22.15 21.51
C ILE A 347 -12.16 -22.57 21.16
N LEU A 348 -13.12 -21.65 21.18
CA LEU A 348 -14.51 -21.96 20.82
C LEU A 348 -14.71 -22.13 19.31
N ASN A 349 -13.90 -21.46 18.49
CA ASN A 349 -13.96 -21.52 17.04
C ASN A 349 -12.53 -21.44 16.47
N THR A 350 -12.16 -22.44 15.67
CA THR A 350 -10.83 -22.54 15.06
C THR A 350 -10.66 -21.64 13.83
N ASP A 351 -11.72 -21.01 13.36
CA ASP A 351 -11.75 -19.94 12.34
C ASP A 351 -11.52 -18.54 12.94
N ALA A 352 -11.30 -18.48 14.25
CA ALA A 352 -10.83 -17.29 14.96
C ALA A 352 -9.33 -17.42 15.29
N GLU A 353 -8.55 -17.98 14.37
CA GLU A 353 -7.14 -18.31 14.54
C GLU A 353 -6.21 -17.07 14.56
N GLY A 354 -6.56 -16.03 13.80
CA GLY A 354 -5.73 -14.83 13.66
C GLY A 354 -5.41 -14.17 14.99
N ARG A 355 -6.38 -14.10 15.91
CA ARG A 355 -6.16 -13.52 17.24
C ARG A 355 -5.29 -14.42 18.14
N LEU A 356 -5.29 -15.74 17.93
CA LEU A 356 -4.44 -16.69 18.66
C LEU A 356 -2.97 -16.54 18.28
N ILE A 357 -2.67 -16.35 16.99
CA ILE A 357 -1.29 -16.13 16.56
C ILE A 357 -0.79 -14.72 16.92
N LEU A 358 -1.68 -13.73 16.95
CA LEU A 358 -1.36 -12.35 17.28
C LEU A 358 -1.07 -12.17 18.79
N CYS A 359 -1.82 -12.80 19.70
CA CYS A 359 -1.58 -12.60 21.14
C CYS A 359 -0.17 -13.07 21.58
N ASP A 360 0.31 -14.19 21.05
CA ASP A 360 1.69 -14.67 21.27
C ASP A 360 2.72 -13.72 20.63
N ALA A 361 2.43 -13.16 19.45
CA ALA A 361 3.31 -12.20 18.80
C ALA A 361 3.37 -10.84 19.52
N LEU A 362 2.25 -10.39 20.07
CA LEU A 362 2.15 -9.18 20.90
C LEU A 362 2.92 -9.37 22.21
N THR A 363 2.79 -10.53 22.87
CA THR A 363 3.61 -10.86 24.05
C THR A 363 5.10 -10.90 23.69
N TYR A 364 5.45 -11.47 22.53
CA TYR A 364 6.83 -11.45 22.04
C TYR A 364 7.36 -10.04 21.79
N ALA A 365 6.51 -9.08 21.40
CA ALA A 365 6.89 -7.70 21.10
C ALA A 365 7.41 -6.96 22.34
N GLU A 366 6.95 -7.29 23.55
CA GLU A 366 7.35 -6.63 24.81
C GLU A 366 8.87 -6.63 25.02
N ARG A 367 9.56 -7.65 24.51
CA ARG A 367 11.02 -7.80 24.65
C ARG A 367 11.84 -6.68 24.01
N PHE A 368 11.21 -5.91 23.11
CA PHE A 368 11.84 -4.80 22.42
C PHE A 368 11.69 -3.47 23.17
N ASP A 369 10.99 -3.44 24.32
CA ASP A 369 10.63 -2.22 25.05
C ASP A 369 10.10 -1.12 24.10
N PRO A 370 9.02 -1.42 23.34
CA PRO A 370 8.54 -0.53 22.29
C PRO A 370 7.98 0.78 22.84
N GLU A 371 8.06 1.82 22.01
CA GLU A 371 7.31 3.06 22.25
C GLU A 371 5.83 2.84 21.92
N VAL A 372 5.57 2.18 20.79
CA VAL A 372 4.24 1.90 20.26
C VAL A 372 4.23 0.52 19.60
N VAL A 373 3.09 -0.18 19.72
CA VAL A 373 2.81 -1.42 18.98
C VAL A 373 1.54 -1.22 18.15
N VAL A 374 1.60 -1.54 16.85
CA VAL A 374 0.42 -1.54 15.96
C VAL A 374 0.33 -2.90 15.28
N ASP A 375 -0.76 -3.62 15.48
CA ASP A 375 -1.05 -4.82 14.69
C ASP A 375 -1.92 -4.50 13.46
N ILE A 376 -1.72 -5.26 12.39
CA ILE A 376 -2.44 -5.16 11.13
C ILE A 376 -2.90 -6.56 10.72
N ALA A 377 -4.21 -6.74 10.58
CA ALA A 377 -4.80 -8.06 10.38
C ALA A 377 -6.08 -8.05 9.54
N THR A 378 -6.19 -9.02 8.63
CA THR A 378 -7.45 -9.45 8.02
C THR A 378 -8.25 -10.27 9.03
N LEU A 379 -8.74 -9.62 10.08
CA LEU A 379 -9.14 -10.33 11.31
C LEU A 379 -10.59 -10.80 11.34
N THR A 380 -11.53 -10.02 10.79
CA THR A 380 -12.96 -10.34 10.93
C THR A 380 -13.76 -9.98 9.68
N GLY A 381 -14.70 -10.86 9.32
CA GLY A 381 -15.75 -10.51 8.35
C GLY A 381 -16.71 -9.43 8.88
N ALA A 382 -16.83 -9.28 10.20
CA ALA A 382 -17.67 -8.26 10.82
C ALA A 382 -17.22 -6.83 10.51
N CYS A 383 -15.90 -6.60 10.37
CA CYS A 383 -15.37 -5.30 9.95
C CYS A 383 -15.84 -4.92 8.53
N ILE A 384 -15.93 -5.89 7.61
CA ILE A 384 -16.48 -5.67 6.27
C ILE A 384 -17.96 -5.30 6.34
N VAL A 385 -18.75 -5.96 7.21
CA VAL A 385 -20.17 -5.63 7.41
C VAL A 385 -20.33 -4.20 7.95
N ALA A 386 -19.44 -3.76 8.85
CA ALA A 386 -19.51 -2.44 9.48
C ALA A 386 -19.03 -1.30 8.58
N LEU A 387 -17.89 -1.46 7.90
CA LEU A 387 -17.16 -0.38 7.21
C LEU A 387 -17.01 -0.58 5.69
N GLY A 388 -17.45 -1.72 5.16
CA GLY A 388 -17.32 -2.06 3.75
C GLY A 388 -15.87 -2.30 3.33
N HIS A 389 -15.55 -1.91 2.08
CA HIS A 389 -14.23 -2.12 1.46
C HIS A 389 -13.43 -0.82 1.27
N HIS A 390 -13.83 0.26 1.96
CA HIS A 390 -13.29 1.60 1.73
C HIS A 390 -12.50 2.16 2.89
N MET A 391 -12.73 1.67 4.11
CA MET A 391 -12.08 2.13 5.33
C MET A 391 -11.63 0.95 6.17
N THR A 392 -10.41 1.02 6.71
CA THR A 392 -9.89 0.06 7.68
C THR A 392 -10.53 0.32 9.06
N GLY A 393 -10.92 -0.73 9.77
CA GLY A 393 -11.33 -0.60 11.18
C GLY A 393 -10.11 -0.41 12.08
N LEU A 394 -10.15 0.60 12.94
CA LEU A 394 -9.11 0.89 13.92
C LEU A 394 -9.66 0.70 15.33
N LEU A 395 -8.96 -0.06 16.16
CA LEU A 395 -9.20 -0.11 17.60
C LEU A 395 -7.89 0.28 18.30
N ALA A 396 -7.99 0.96 19.45
CA ALA A 396 -6.82 1.42 20.18
C ALA A 396 -7.14 1.54 21.67
N ASN A 397 -6.15 1.24 22.50
CA ASN A 397 -6.16 1.50 23.94
C ASN A 397 -5.56 2.87 24.31
N ASP A 398 -5.02 3.59 23.33
CA ASP A 398 -4.48 4.94 23.46
C ASP A 398 -5.09 5.85 22.38
N GLN A 399 -5.68 6.96 22.80
CA GLN A 399 -6.41 7.85 21.89
C GLN A 399 -5.48 8.74 21.07
N GLU A 400 -4.32 9.14 21.59
CA GLU A 400 -3.37 9.98 20.85
C GLU A 400 -2.81 9.19 19.66
N LEU A 401 -2.44 7.93 19.88
CA LEU A 401 -2.03 7.02 18.82
C LEU A 401 -3.14 6.79 17.78
N ALA A 402 -4.39 6.62 18.23
CA ALA A 402 -5.52 6.46 17.32
C ALA A 402 -5.68 7.68 16.40
N ASP A 403 -5.63 8.88 16.96
CA ASP A 403 -5.77 10.14 16.22
C ASP A 403 -4.62 10.34 15.22
N GLU A 404 -3.39 9.98 15.60
CA GLU A 404 -2.23 9.99 14.71
C GLU A 404 -2.40 9.04 13.52
N LEU A 405 -2.83 7.79 13.75
CA LEU A 405 -3.07 6.81 12.69
C LEU A 405 -4.22 7.24 11.76
N LEU A 406 -5.30 7.80 12.31
CA LEU A 406 -6.41 8.34 11.51
C LEU A 406 -5.96 9.52 10.65
N ALA A 407 -5.12 10.41 11.19
CA ALA A 407 -4.54 11.53 10.44
C ALA A 407 -3.58 11.04 9.34
N ALA A 408 -2.75 10.04 9.65
CA ALA A 408 -1.85 9.40 8.69
C ALA A 408 -2.63 8.76 7.54
N GLY A 409 -3.72 8.04 7.82
CA GLY A 409 -4.58 7.43 6.81
C GLY A 409 -5.23 8.46 5.89
N ARG A 410 -5.76 9.57 6.44
CA ARG A 410 -6.28 10.69 5.63
C ARG A 410 -5.20 11.27 4.71
N ASN A 411 -4.01 11.53 5.24
CA ASN A 411 -2.88 12.06 4.47
C ASN A 411 -2.34 11.06 3.43
N ALA A 412 -2.37 9.76 3.71
CA ALA A 412 -1.99 8.72 2.77
C ALA A 412 -3.05 8.49 1.68
N SER A 413 -4.29 8.93 1.92
CA SER A 413 -5.48 8.52 1.16
C SER A 413 -5.77 7.03 1.27
N ASP A 414 -5.49 6.49 2.46
CA ASP A 414 -5.76 5.11 2.89
C ASP A 414 -6.46 5.18 4.26
N PRO A 415 -7.77 5.50 4.29
CA PRO A 415 -8.45 5.92 5.51
C PRO A 415 -8.76 4.75 6.44
N ALA A 416 -8.72 5.04 7.75
CA ALA A 416 -9.26 4.18 8.79
C ALA A 416 -10.43 4.88 9.51
N TRP A 417 -11.22 4.10 10.24
CA TRP A 417 -12.29 4.57 11.11
C TRP A 417 -12.22 3.86 12.46
N GLN A 418 -12.24 4.64 13.55
CA GLN A 418 -12.13 4.09 14.89
C GLN A 418 -13.45 3.42 15.33
N LEU A 419 -13.34 2.21 15.87
CA LEU A 419 -14.42 1.49 16.53
C LEU A 419 -14.17 1.49 18.06
N PRO A 420 -15.23 1.47 18.88
CA PRO A 420 -15.09 1.50 20.33
C PRO A 420 -14.56 0.17 20.88
N MET A 421 -13.89 0.27 22.03
CA MET A 421 -13.57 -0.84 22.94
C MET A 421 -14.17 -0.52 24.31
N GLY A 422 -14.38 -1.52 25.17
CA GLY A 422 -14.94 -1.32 26.51
C GLY A 422 -15.20 -2.63 27.25
N GLU A 423 -15.38 -2.53 28.57
CA GLU A 423 -15.58 -3.68 29.46
C GLU A 423 -16.80 -4.52 29.05
N GLU A 424 -17.85 -3.89 28.51
CA GLU A 424 -19.05 -4.59 28.04
C GLU A 424 -18.79 -5.49 26.81
N TYR A 425 -17.72 -5.23 26.06
CA TYR A 425 -17.27 -6.10 24.97
C TYR A 425 -16.34 -7.21 25.48
N ASP A 426 -15.58 -6.96 26.55
CA ASP A 426 -14.66 -7.94 27.15
C ASP A 426 -15.40 -9.07 27.90
N GLU A 427 -16.63 -8.82 28.37
CA GLU A 427 -17.48 -9.83 29.02
C GLU A 427 -18.06 -10.89 28.06
N GLN A 428 -17.97 -10.70 26.75
CA GLN A 428 -18.50 -11.60 25.70
C GLN A 428 -17.50 -12.69 25.31
#